data_AF-A0A3C1Q5M8-F1
#
_entry.id   AF-A0A3C1Q5M8-F1
#
_cell.length_a   1.000
_cell.length_b   1.000
_cell.length_c   1.000
_cell.angle_alpha   90.00
_cell.angle_beta   90.00
_cell.angle_gamma   90.00
#
_symmetry.space_group_name_H-M   'P 1'
#
loop_
_entity.id
_entity.type
_entity.pdbx_description
1 polymer ?
#
loop_
_entity_poly.entity_id
_entity_poly.type
_entity_poly.pdbx_seq_one_letter_code
_entity_poly.pdbx_strand_id
1 'polypeptide(L)'
;MKARIPRANEPFHQTLNPNQDVTVFSGQIEVIYPDGFWIEGDGKILFRWLPNPSLRFEVVLPLHDFGKLRLSDVSLDLPETDITGLNGAVSSISPSSSSMEVFVTGVLQDDLSMPDPVIELKELAFDVPNYHRYLGDPVERGEHYWRGRLTLEADPWIIDIDATSDAGERIKAVRSAGGYVITHAGSLRRKDGSSFCSADTSEIRNVVSMWLALTRGFWCSPLFWHCRPDGWVHFSVPRLSRWRGVRSWFPYEECGCALAIFPELSKLLADPIWKDPMRLAIYWYIHANENSAGDEGSIMLIQAALEMLAWTYLVEHKCVLNKRRWDKLNGAAARLEKLLIELEIPIDFPSAECPSLHEWSESNGKDGSGISVIVAIRNAFVHPEGSNLEMALGVPSCAKMEARTLSLLYLEIIILSLLEYDGPIYSRLQNGHPSEVRVEKPWVVA
;
A
#
# COMPACT_ATOMS: atom_id res chain seq x y z
N MET A 1 -22.70 16.90 -30.10
CA MET A 1 -21.34 16.33 -30.19
C MET A 1 -21.29 15.11 -29.30
N LYS A 2 -20.91 13.92 -29.80
CA LYS A 2 -20.59 12.80 -28.89
C LYS A 2 -19.33 13.18 -28.14
N ALA A 3 -19.36 13.17 -26.81
CA ALA A 3 -18.16 13.35 -26.01
C ALA A 3 -17.14 12.29 -26.44
N ARG A 4 -15.93 12.74 -26.79
CA ARG A 4 -14.86 11.84 -27.20
C ARG A 4 -14.39 11.06 -25.97
N ILE A 5 -14.26 9.74 -26.10
CA ILE A 5 -13.72 8.89 -25.03
C ILE A 5 -12.26 9.33 -24.77
N PRO A 6 -11.86 9.56 -23.51
CA PRO A 6 -10.50 9.98 -23.21
C PRO A 6 -9.49 8.87 -23.53
N ARG A 7 -8.27 9.26 -23.93
CA ARG A 7 -7.17 8.33 -24.11
C ARG A 7 -6.69 7.80 -22.77
N ALA A 8 -6.39 6.50 -22.71
CA ALA A 8 -5.80 5.88 -21.54
C ALA A 8 -4.37 6.37 -21.27
N ASN A 9 -4.02 6.53 -20.01
CA ASN A 9 -2.65 6.68 -19.54
C ASN A 9 -1.84 5.42 -19.88
N GLU A 10 -0.57 5.61 -20.20
CA GLU A 10 0.32 4.52 -20.56
C GLU A 10 1.45 4.40 -19.55
N PRO A 11 1.85 3.18 -19.17
CA PRO A 11 3.02 2.99 -18.33
C PRO A 11 4.25 3.63 -18.94
N PHE A 12 5.13 4.17 -18.10
CA PHE A 12 6.45 4.63 -18.53
C PHE A 12 7.29 3.46 -19.00
N HIS A 13 7.30 2.37 -18.22
CA HIS A 13 7.99 1.13 -18.57
C HIS A 13 7.02 0.01 -18.89
N GLN A 14 7.15 -0.56 -20.09
CA GLN A 14 6.43 -1.78 -20.45
C GLN A 14 7.13 -3.00 -19.84
N THR A 15 6.67 -3.43 -18.68
CA THR A 15 7.07 -4.71 -18.08
C THR A 15 6.20 -5.83 -18.69
N LEU A 16 6.62 -6.40 -19.82
CA LEU A 16 5.84 -7.44 -20.51
C LEU A 16 5.74 -8.73 -19.70
N ASN A 17 6.74 -8.99 -18.85
CA ASN A 17 6.78 -10.15 -17.95
C ASN A 17 6.79 -9.72 -16.48
N PRO A 18 6.18 -10.50 -15.58
CA PRO A 18 6.34 -10.29 -14.14
C PRO A 18 7.81 -10.27 -13.73
N ASN A 19 8.15 -9.36 -12.82
CA ASN A 19 9.48 -9.19 -12.24
C ASN A 19 10.57 -8.80 -13.24
N GLN A 20 10.20 -8.33 -14.45
CA GLN A 20 11.17 -7.82 -15.41
C GLN A 20 11.84 -6.55 -14.86
N ASP A 21 13.17 -6.60 -14.71
CA ASP A 21 13.99 -5.46 -14.30
C ASP A 21 13.77 -4.27 -15.25
N VAL A 22 13.77 -3.07 -14.67
CA VAL A 22 13.65 -1.81 -15.40
C VAL A 22 15.01 -1.13 -15.43
N THR A 23 15.54 -0.87 -16.62
CA THR A 23 16.78 -0.09 -16.75
C THR A 23 16.51 1.38 -16.46
N VAL A 24 17.17 1.89 -15.43
CA VAL A 24 17.04 3.26 -14.94
C VAL A 24 18.11 4.15 -15.55
N PHE A 25 19.35 3.66 -15.59
CA PHE A 25 20.50 4.33 -16.16
C PHE A 25 21.42 3.32 -16.83
N SER A 26 22.12 3.73 -17.89
CA SER A 26 23.17 2.98 -18.56
C SER A 26 24.21 3.97 -19.09
N GLY A 27 25.46 3.82 -18.68
CA GLY A 27 26.54 4.76 -18.99
C GLY A 27 27.74 4.52 -18.05
N GLN A 28 28.66 5.48 -17.97
CA GLN A 28 29.73 5.42 -16.96
C GLN A 28 29.16 5.60 -15.56
N ILE A 29 29.69 4.83 -14.61
CA ILE A 29 29.41 4.97 -13.18
C ILE A 29 30.75 5.03 -12.44
N GLU A 30 30.94 6.08 -11.66
CA GLU A 30 32.04 6.19 -10.72
C GLU A 30 31.59 5.68 -9.35
N VAL A 31 32.38 4.79 -8.74
CA VAL A 31 32.13 4.28 -7.38
C VAL A 31 33.27 4.74 -6.48
N ILE A 32 32.93 5.60 -5.52
CA ILE A 32 33.86 6.26 -4.62
C ILE A 32 33.75 5.62 -3.22
N TYR A 33 34.87 5.11 -2.73
CA TYR A 33 34.97 4.45 -1.43
C TYR A 33 35.31 5.43 -0.29
N PRO A 34 35.06 5.08 0.98
CA PRO A 34 35.27 5.98 2.12
C PRO A 34 36.70 6.47 2.35
N ASP A 35 37.71 5.78 1.83
CA ASP A 35 39.13 6.19 1.92
C ASP A 35 39.58 7.06 0.74
N GLY A 36 38.66 7.45 -0.15
CA GLY A 36 38.93 8.24 -1.35
C GLY A 36 39.41 7.44 -2.55
N PHE A 37 39.56 6.11 -2.43
CA PHE A 37 39.74 5.25 -3.60
C PHE A 37 38.48 5.27 -4.46
N TRP A 38 38.62 5.33 -5.78
CA TRP A 38 37.47 5.27 -6.70
C TRP A 38 37.79 4.41 -7.91
N ILE A 39 36.72 3.94 -8.54
CA ILE A 39 36.72 3.17 -9.79
C ILE A 39 35.70 3.78 -10.75
N GLU A 40 35.94 3.62 -12.04
CA GLU A 40 35.03 4.04 -13.11
C GLU A 40 34.95 2.95 -14.15
N GLY A 41 33.73 2.67 -14.61
CA GLY A 41 33.52 1.76 -15.73
C GLY A 41 32.09 1.77 -16.24
N ASP A 42 31.88 1.00 -17.30
CA ASP A 42 30.58 0.80 -17.91
C ASP A 42 29.63 0.18 -16.88
N GLY A 43 28.53 0.87 -16.61
CA GLY A 43 27.60 0.46 -15.58
C GLY A 43 26.14 0.67 -15.95
N LYS A 44 25.29 0.06 -15.14
CA LYS A 44 23.83 0.19 -15.22
C LYS A 44 23.26 0.36 -13.83
N ILE A 45 22.20 1.16 -13.74
CA ILE A 45 21.29 1.16 -12.59
C ILE A 45 19.99 0.51 -13.05
N LEU A 46 19.54 -0.47 -12.28
CA LEU A 46 18.36 -1.28 -12.53
C LEU A 46 17.41 -1.15 -11.34
N PHE A 47 16.11 -0.95 -11.61
CA PHE A 47 15.08 -1.22 -10.62
C PHE A 47 14.77 -2.72 -10.67
N ARG A 48 15.21 -3.44 -9.64
CA ARG A 48 14.98 -4.88 -9.47
C ARG A 48 13.78 -5.13 -8.58
N TRP A 49 12.84 -5.93 -9.03
CA TRP A 49 11.62 -6.26 -8.28
C TRP A 49 11.85 -7.30 -7.16
N LEU A 50 12.76 -8.25 -7.39
CA LEU A 50 12.99 -9.38 -6.51
C LEU A 50 14.41 -9.38 -5.92
N PRO A 51 14.60 -9.94 -4.70
CA PRO A 51 13.58 -10.51 -3.82
C PRO A 51 12.67 -9.45 -3.18
N ASN A 52 13.17 -8.22 -3.04
CA ASN A 52 12.39 -7.03 -2.69
C ASN A 52 12.74 -5.92 -3.68
N PRO A 53 11.79 -5.03 -4.02
CA PRO A 53 12.05 -3.87 -4.86
C PRO A 53 13.28 -3.10 -4.36
N SER A 54 14.22 -2.82 -5.26
CA SER A 54 15.45 -2.08 -4.95
C SER A 54 16.05 -1.46 -6.22
N LEU A 55 16.70 -0.31 -6.06
CA LEU A 55 17.61 0.21 -7.08
C LEU A 55 18.97 -0.47 -6.90
N ARG A 56 19.50 -1.04 -7.97
CA ARG A 56 20.77 -1.77 -7.96
C ARG A 56 21.68 -1.26 -9.03
N PHE A 57 22.94 -1.04 -8.68
CA PHE A 57 23.97 -0.70 -9.65
C PHE A 57 24.82 -1.93 -9.96
N GLU A 58 25.29 -1.98 -11.20
CA GLU A 58 26.24 -2.97 -11.70
C GLU A 58 27.30 -2.20 -12.50
N VAL A 59 28.57 -2.39 -12.17
CA VAL A 59 29.71 -1.75 -12.84
C VAL A 59 30.68 -2.83 -13.28
N VAL A 60 31.12 -2.75 -14.53
CA VAL A 60 32.08 -3.68 -15.14
C VAL A 60 33.44 -3.00 -15.24
N LEU A 61 34.46 -3.66 -14.72
CA LEU A 61 35.83 -3.14 -14.66
C LEU A 61 36.84 -4.17 -15.14
N PRO A 62 38.04 -3.75 -15.58
CA PRO A 62 39.15 -4.67 -15.82
C PRO A 62 39.61 -5.44 -14.57
N LEU A 63 40.04 -6.71 -14.73
CA LEU A 63 40.39 -7.61 -13.62
C LEU A 63 41.55 -7.14 -12.72
N HIS A 64 42.45 -6.29 -13.22
CA HIS A 64 43.63 -5.86 -12.46
C HIS A 64 43.30 -4.99 -11.23
N ASP A 65 42.09 -4.43 -11.15
CA ASP A 65 41.65 -3.67 -9.99
C ASP A 65 41.00 -4.53 -8.88
N PHE A 66 40.81 -5.84 -9.12
CA PHE A 66 40.11 -6.75 -8.20
C PHE A 66 40.62 -6.67 -6.75
N GLY A 67 41.95 -6.66 -6.57
CA GLY A 67 42.57 -6.68 -5.24
C GLY A 67 42.34 -5.43 -4.38
N LYS A 68 41.82 -4.34 -4.97
CA LYS A 68 41.53 -3.07 -4.29
C LYS A 68 40.05 -2.93 -3.91
N LEU A 69 39.18 -3.74 -4.50
CA LEU A 69 37.73 -3.67 -4.32
C LEU A 69 37.32 -4.27 -2.97
N ARG A 70 36.27 -3.71 -2.37
CA ARG A 70 35.77 -4.17 -1.06
C ARG A 70 34.26 -4.02 -0.95
N LEU A 71 33.66 -4.81 -0.06
CA LEU A 71 32.28 -4.61 0.33
C LEU A 71 32.25 -3.44 1.33
N SER A 72 31.54 -2.37 0.99
CA SER A 72 31.52 -1.11 1.74
C SER A 72 30.33 -0.28 1.32
N ASP A 73 29.92 0.63 2.19
CA ASP A 73 29.18 1.82 1.78
C ASP A 73 30.06 2.66 0.85
N VAL A 74 29.45 3.24 -0.18
CA VAL A 74 30.09 3.97 -1.28
C VAL A 74 29.23 5.15 -1.71
N SER A 75 29.87 6.13 -2.34
CA SER A 75 29.20 7.19 -3.09
C SER A 75 29.28 6.86 -4.58
N LEU A 76 28.19 7.12 -5.31
CA LEU A 76 28.15 6.94 -6.75
C LEU A 76 27.97 8.28 -7.45
N ASP A 77 28.81 8.52 -8.45
CA ASP A 77 28.68 9.63 -9.37
C ASP A 77 28.32 9.07 -10.77
N LEU A 78 27.45 9.79 -11.46
CA LEU A 78 26.96 9.45 -12.79
C LEU A 78 27.42 10.55 -13.76
N PRO A 79 28.65 10.44 -14.32
CA PRO A 79 29.33 11.55 -15.01
C PRO A 79 28.54 12.12 -16.20
N GLU A 80 27.67 11.31 -16.78
CA GLU A 80 26.82 11.69 -17.92
C GLU A 80 25.57 12.50 -17.52
N THR A 81 25.33 12.74 -16.22
CA THR A 81 24.02 13.18 -15.71
C THR A 81 24.04 14.34 -14.71
N ASP A 82 25.19 14.94 -14.41
CA ASP A 82 25.38 15.93 -13.32
C ASP A 82 24.97 15.42 -11.91
N ILE A 83 24.58 14.15 -11.77
CA ILE A 83 24.21 13.53 -10.50
C ILE A 83 25.46 12.97 -9.84
N THR A 84 25.71 13.43 -8.61
CA THR A 84 26.87 13.07 -7.80
C THR A 84 26.44 12.80 -6.37
N GLY A 85 27.24 12.04 -5.63
CA GLY A 85 27.04 11.86 -4.20
C GLY A 85 25.95 10.84 -3.82
N LEU A 86 25.53 9.94 -4.72
CA LEU A 86 24.45 9.00 -4.41
C LEU A 86 24.96 7.92 -3.45
N ASN A 87 24.30 7.78 -2.30
CA ASN A 87 24.63 6.77 -1.31
C ASN A 87 24.27 5.37 -1.83
N GLY A 88 25.23 4.46 -1.77
CA GLY A 88 25.05 3.06 -2.12
C GLY A 88 25.90 2.14 -1.25
N ALA A 89 25.71 0.84 -1.42
CA ALA A 89 26.51 -0.17 -0.78
C ALA A 89 26.89 -1.27 -1.77
N VAL A 90 28.19 -1.57 -1.87
CA VAL A 90 28.68 -2.70 -2.66
C VAL A 90 28.31 -4.00 -1.94
N SER A 91 27.54 -4.84 -2.62
CA SER A 91 26.98 -6.08 -2.08
C SER A 91 27.67 -7.34 -2.60
N SER A 92 28.28 -7.28 -3.78
CA SER A 92 29.03 -8.38 -4.37
C SER A 92 30.09 -7.88 -5.33
N ILE A 93 31.24 -8.55 -5.32
CA ILE A 93 32.34 -8.36 -6.26
C ILE A 93 32.65 -9.74 -6.81
N SER A 94 32.55 -9.91 -8.12
CA SER A 94 32.74 -11.21 -8.76
C SER A 94 33.57 -11.07 -10.02
N PRO A 95 34.67 -11.83 -10.16
CA PRO A 95 35.40 -11.88 -11.42
C PRO A 95 34.56 -12.63 -12.46
N SER A 96 34.63 -12.18 -13.71
CA SER A 96 34.09 -12.92 -14.84
C SER A 96 34.82 -14.24 -15.00
N SER A 97 34.09 -15.33 -15.23
CA SER A 97 34.69 -16.64 -15.51
C SER A 97 35.25 -16.75 -16.93
N SER A 98 34.93 -15.80 -17.82
CA SER A 98 35.18 -15.90 -19.26
C SER A 98 35.91 -14.69 -19.87
N SER A 99 36.02 -13.59 -19.13
CA SER A 99 36.69 -12.35 -19.55
C SER A 99 37.63 -11.84 -18.45
N MET A 100 38.58 -10.96 -18.81
CA MET A 100 39.44 -10.25 -17.86
C MET A 100 38.69 -9.07 -17.21
N GLU A 101 37.50 -9.34 -16.68
CA GLU A 101 36.59 -8.35 -16.11
C GLU A 101 36.16 -8.73 -14.70
N VAL A 102 35.71 -7.73 -13.94
CA VAL A 102 35.12 -7.86 -12.61
C VAL A 102 33.82 -7.10 -12.59
N PHE A 103 32.80 -7.74 -12.04
CA PHE A 103 31.50 -7.14 -11.79
C PHE A 103 31.44 -6.67 -10.35
N VAL A 104 31.22 -5.38 -10.16
CA VAL A 104 30.90 -4.76 -8.88
C VAL A 104 29.41 -4.49 -8.87
N THR A 105 28.68 -5.10 -7.94
CA THR A 105 27.22 -4.92 -7.84
C THR A 105 26.82 -4.49 -6.44
N GLY A 106 25.83 -3.62 -6.38
CA GLY A 106 25.38 -3.05 -5.11
C GLY A 106 23.93 -2.60 -5.13
N VAL A 107 23.54 -2.02 -4.01
CA VAL A 107 22.21 -1.43 -3.81
C VAL A 107 22.39 0.06 -3.65
N LEU A 108 21.61 0.84 -4.39
CA LEU A 108 21.48 2.28 -4.18
C LEU A 108 20.52 2.50 -3.01
N GLN A 109 20.93 3.33 -2.05
CA GLN A 109 20.13 3.67 -0.88
C GLN A 109 19.28 4.93 -1.13
N ASP A 110 19.77 5.82 -2.00
CA ASP A 110 19.07 7.02 -2.40
C ASP A 110 18.09 6.78 -3.55
N ASP A 111 17.10 7.68 -3.66
CA ASP A 111 16.27 7.82 -4.85
C ASP A 111 17.07 8.46 -5.99
N LEU A 112 16.71 8.17 -7.24
CA LEU A 112 17.38 8.70 -8.42
C LEU A 112 16.41 9.54 -9.26
N SER A 113 16.77 10.78 -9.57
CA SER A 113 15.96 11.67 -10.42
C SER A 113 16.78 12.15 -11.61
N MET A 114 16.29 11.91 -12.84
CA MET A 114 17.03 12.13 -14.08
C MET A 114 16.23 13.02 -15.05
N PRO A 115 16.80 14.09 -15.63
CA PRO A 115 17.64 15.12 -15.01
C PRO A 115 16.79 16.23 -14.34
N ASP A 116 17.35 16.98 -13.39
CA ASP A 116 16.65 18.05 -12.65
C ASP A 116 16.87 19.45 -13.27
N PRO A 117 15.82 20.03 -13.85
CA PRO A 117 15.56 21.45 -13.73
C PRO A 117 14.26 21.71 -12.96
N VAL A 118 14.12 22.94 -12.48
CA VAL A 118 12.87 23.57 -12.04
C VAL A 118 11.87 23.55 -13.22
N ILE A 119 11.28 22.40 -13.51
CA ILE A 119 10.32 22.21 -14.58
C ILE A 119 8.96 22.60 -14.02
N GLU A 120 8.35 23.59 -14.65
CA GLU A 120 6.93 23.84 -14.51
C GLU A 120 6.15 22.70 -15.18
N LEU A 121 5.63 21.79 -14.35
CA LEU A 121 4.84 20.64 -14.77
C LEU A 121 3.39 21.06 -14.96
N LYS A 122 2.77 20.60 -16.05
CA LYS A 122 1.30 20.61 -16.19
C LYS A 122 0.68 19.27 -15.81
N GLU A 123 1.47 18.21 -15.91
CA GLU A 123 1.07 16.85 -15.61
C GLU A 123 2.28 16.08 -15.08
N LEU A 124 2.04 15.22 -14.10
CA LEU A 124 3.02 14.30 -13.57
C LEU A 124 2.45 12.88 -13.66
N ALA A 125 3.02 12.06 -14.53
CA ALA A 125 2.59 10.70 -14.75
C ALA A 125 3.29 9.70 -13.81
N PHE A 126 2.74 8.51 -13.64
CA PHE A 126 3.28 7.46 -12.78
C PHE A 126 2.78 6.08 -13.17
N ASP A 127 3.48 5.05 -12.72
CA ASP A 127 3.11 3.65 -12.88
C ASP A 127 2.61 3.06 -11.55
N VAL A 128 1.72 2.07 -11.62
CA VAL A 128 1.20 1.37 -10.43
C VAL A 128 1.29 -0.14 -10.61
N PRO A 129 2.10 -0.83 -9.78
CA PRO A 129 2.21 -2.28 -9.83
C PRO A 129 1.11 -2.97 -9.02
N ASN A 130 0.73 -4.18 -9.43
CA ASN A 130 -0.05 -5.11 -8.62
C ASN A 130 -1.41 -4.60 -8.09
N TYR A 131 -2.02 -3.60 -8.73
CA TYR A 131 -3.36 -3.14 -8.37
C TYR A 131 -4.44 -4.04 -8.98
N HIS A 132 -5.62 -4.10 -8.37
CA HIS A 132 -6.69 -5.00 -8.82
C HIS A 132 -7.45 -4.41 -10.02
N ARG A 133 -8.17 -5.25 -10.77
CA ARG A 133 -9.09 -4.77 -11.79
C ARG A 133 -10.28 -4.07 -11.12
N TYR A 134 -10.88 -3.14 -11.86
CA TYR A 134 -12.12 -2.48 -11.50
C TYR A 134 -12.90 -2.10 -12.76
N LEU A 135 -14.17 -1.71 -12.60
CA LEU A 135 -15.03 -1.17 -13.63
C LEU A 135 -15.19 0.34 -13.47
N GLY A 136 -14.28 1.08 -14.09
CA GLY A 136 -14.23 2.54 -14.02
C GLY A 136 -14.96 3.24 -15.16
N ASP A 137 -14.49 4.45 -15.47
CA ASP A 137 -14.91 5.22 -16.64
C ASP A 137 -14.26 4.71 -17.92
N PRO A 138 -14.91 4.90 -19.09
CA PRO A 138 -14.40 4.42 -20.37
C PRO A 138 -13.16 5.19 -20.82
N VAL A 139 -12.16 4.46 -21.30
CA VAL A 139 -10.93 4.97 -21.94
C VAL A 139 -10.66 4.25 -23.26
N GLU A 140 -9.90 4.90 -24.15
CA GLU A 140 -9.49 4.35 -25.45
C GLU A 140 -7.97 4.26 -25.60
N ARG A 141 -7.53 3.26 -26.38
CA ARG A 141 -6.15 3.15 -26.89
C ARG A 141 -6.16 2.54 -28.28
N GLY A 142 -5.87 3.36 -29.29
CA GLY A 142 -6.02 2.94 -30.69
C GLY A 142 -7.46 2.52 -30.96
N GLU A 143 -7.67 1.27 -31.33
CA GLU A 143 -9.01 0.68 -31.58
C GLU A 143 -9.59 -0.04 -30.34
N HIS A 144 -8.88 -0.08 -29.22
CA HIS A 144 -9.33 -0.75 -28.00
C HIS A 144 -10.06 0.22 -27.06
N TYR A 145 -11.14 -0.26 -26.45
CA TYR A 145 -12.00 0.50 -25.53
C TYR A 145 -12.30 -0.35 -24.30
N TRP A 146 -12.15 0.20 -23.10
CA TRP A 146 -12.49 -0.50 -21.86
C TRP A 146 -12.84 0.49 -20.74
N ARG A 147 -13.52 -0.01 -19.70
CA ARG A 147 -13.88 0.74 -18.49
C ARG A 147 -12.73 0.70 -17.49
N GLY A 148 -11.75 1.56 -17.72
CA GLY A 148 -10.42 1.44 -17.13
C GLY A 148 -9.98 2.57 -16.24
N ARG A 149 -10.72 3.69 -16.13
CA ARG A 149 -10.28 4.88 -15.40
C ARG A 149 -10.95 5.04 -14.04
N LEU A 150 -10.15 5.30 -13.01
CA LEU A 150 -10.61 5.98 -11.79
C LEU A 150 -10.13 7.42 -11.83
N THR A 151 -11.03 8.36 -11.57
CA THR A 151 -10.70 9.78 -11.39
C THR A 151 -10.89 10.14 -9.93
N LEU A 152 -9.81 10.53 -9.27
CA LEU A 152 -9.76 10.97 -7.90
C LEU A 152 -9.57 12.48 -7.85
N GLU A 153 -10.19 13.13 -6.87
CA GLU A 153 -10.15 14.58 -6.73
C GLU A 153 -9.86 14.98 -5.29
N ALA A 154 -8.87 15.84 -5.08
CA ALA A 154 -8.61 16.49 -3.80
C ALA A 154 -7.94 17.82 -4.08
N ASP A 155 -8.62 18.95 -3.79
CA ASP A 155 -8.18 20.27 -4.24
C ASP A 155 -6.72 20.58 -3.85
N PRO A 156 -5.90 21.11 -4.78
CA PRO A 156 -6.23 21.54 -6.14
C PRO A 156 -6.05 20.44 -7.21
N TRP A 157 -5.93 19.17 -6.83
CA TRP A 157 -5.48 18.07 -7.68
C TRP A 157 -6.62 17.22 -8.26
N ILE A 158 -6.38 16.73 -9.47
CA ILE A 158 -7.11 15.63 -10.09
C ILE A 158 -6.12 14.55 -10.51
N ILE A 159 -6.46 13.31 -10.22
CA ILE A 159 -5.62 12.14 -10.45
C ILE A 159 -6.43 11.13 -11.25
N ASP A 160 -5.96 10.80 -12.45
CA ASP A 160 -6.51 9.68 -13.21
C ASP A 160 -5.60 8.47 -13.02
N ILE A 161 -6.20 7.31 -12.80
CA ILE A 161 -5.51 6.02 -12.72
C ILE A 161 -6.22 5.10 -13.70
N ASP A 162 -5.47 4.59 -14.68
CA ASP A 162 -6.00 3.77 -15.76
C ASP A 162 -5.42 2.37 -15.72
N ALA A 163 -6.29 1.37 -15.75
CA ALA A 163 -5.88 -0.01 -16.02
C ALA A 163 -5.27 -0.10 -17.41
N THR A 164 -4.10 -0.73 -17.52
CA THR A 164 -3.53 -1.08 -18.82
C THR A 164 -4.50 -1.95 -19.62
N SER A 165 -4.48 -1.83 -20.96
CA SER A 165 -5.37 -2.60 -21.83
C SER A 165 -5.24 -4.12 -21.64
N ASP A 166 -4.07 -4.57 -21.21
CA ASP A 166 -3.69 -5.97 -20.93
C ASP A 166 -3.55 -6.27 -19.42
N ALA A 167 -4.16 -5.45 -18.53
CA ALA A 167 -4.11 -5.65 -17.09
C ALA A 167 -4.59 -7.05 -16.66
N GLY A 168 -5.57 -7.60 -17.39
CA GLY A 168 -6.10 -8.94 -17.17
C GLY A 168 -5.05 -10.04 -17.40
N GLU A 169 -4.31 -9.99 -18.51
CA GLU A 169 -3.21 -10.92 -18.78
C GLU A 169 -2.07 -10.73 -17.77
N ARG A 170 -1.69 -9.49 -17.47
CA ARG A 170 -0.62 -9.17 -16.51
C ARG A 170 -0.92 -9.74 -15.12
N ILE A 171 -2.14 -9.57 -14.63
CA ILE A 171 -2.58 -10.11 -13.33
C ILE A 171 -2.58 -11.65 -13.34
N LYS A 172 -2.99 -12.29 -14.44
CA LYS A 172 -2.90 -13.76 -14.58
C LYS A 172 -1.45 -14.24 -14.56
N ALA A 173 -0.54 -13.53 -15.23
CA ALA A 173 0.88 -13.88 -15.27
C ALA A 173 1.53 -13.78 -13.88
N VAL A 174 1.33 -12.66 -13.17
CA VAL A 174 1.89 -12.47 -11.82
C VAL A 174 1.23 -13.36 -10.77
N ARG A 175 -0.04 -13.78 -10.95
CA ARG A 175 -0.67 -14.83 -10.14
C ARG A 175 0.11 -16.14 -10.16
N SER A 176 0.64 -16.50 -11.33
CA SER A 176 1.41 -17.74 -11.50
C SER A 176 2.87 -17.58 -11.08
N ALA A 177 3.50 -16.44 -11.40
CA ALA A 177 4.92 -16.22 -11.14
C ALA A 177 5.22 -15.74 -9.72
N GLY A 178 4.24 -15.09 -9.06
CA GLY A 178 4.47 -14.27 -7.88
C GLY A 178 5.23 -12.98 -8.19
N GLY A 179 5.41 -12.14 -7.16
CA GLY A 179 6.20 -10.91 -7.28
C GLY A 179 5.40 -9.73 -7.83
N TYR A 180 5.90 -9.06 -8.87
CA TYR A 180 5.42 -7.73 -9.27
C TYR A 180 5.22 -7.61 -10.78
N VAL A 181 4.20 -6.83 -11.17
CA VAL A 181 4.00 -6.39 -12.56
C VAL A 181 3.30 -5.04 -12.57
N ILE A 182 3.67 -4.16 -13.50
CA ILE A 182 2.94 -2.89 -13.69
C ILE A 182 1.58 -3.22 -14.29
N THR A 183 0.52 -2.75 -13.63
CA THR A 183 -0.87 -3.07 -13.99
C THR A 183 -1.66 -1.85 -14.43
N HIS A 184 -1.32 -0.68 -13.91
CA HIS A 184 -2.00 0.58 -14.18
C HIS A 184 -0.97 1.69 -14.41
N ALA A 185 -1.41 2.76 -15.05
CA ALA A 185 -0.68 4.00 -15.22
C ALA A 185 -1.57 5.18 -14.82
N GLY A 186 -0.99 6.23 -14.28
CA GLY A 186 -1.76 7.38 -13.82
C GLY A 186 -1.12 8.71 -14.17
N SER A 187 -1.90 9.77 -13.95
CA SER A 187 -1.53 11.15 -14.20
C SER A 187 -2.07 12.03 -13.07
N LEU A 188 -1.23 12.92 -12.54
CA LEU A 188 -1.56 13.96 -11.58
C LEU A 188 -1.49 15.31 -12.28
N ARG A 189 -2.54 16.13 -12.14
CA ARG A 189 -2.59 17.49 -12.68
C ARG A 189 -3.39 18.40 -11.76
N ARG A 190 -3.23 19.72 -11.91
CA ARG A 190 -4.08 20.69 -11.22
C ARG A 190 -5.42 20.83 -11.92
N LYS A 191 -6.49 20.97 -11.14
CA LYS A 191 -7.87 21.16 -11.64
C LYS A 191 -8.01 22.44 -12.46
N ASP A 192 -7.29 23.49 -12.09
CA ASP A 192 -7.29 24.78 -12.80
C ASP A 192 -6.34 24.82 -14.02
N GLY A 193 -5.57 23.75 -14.25
CA GLY A 193 -4.59 23.65 -15.34
C GLY A 193 -3.33 24.50 -15.15
N SER A 194 -3.13 25.11 -13.97
CA SER A 194 -1.90 25.85 -13.66
C SER A 194 -0.69 24.91 -13.52
N SER A 195 0.49 25.45 -13.83
CA SER A 195 1.75 24.75 -13.64
C SER A 195 2.06 24.54 -12.14
N PHE A 196 2.85 23.52 -11.83
CA PHE A 196 3.35 23.23 -10.49
C PHE A 196 4.77 22.62 -10.56
N CYS A 197 5.49 22.54 -9.45
CA CYS A 197 6.74 21.81 -9.39
C CYS A 197 6.56 20.44 -8.72
N SER A 198 7.46 19.49 -8.98
CA SER A 198 7.39 18.14 -8.39
C SER A 198 7.36 18.16 -6.86
N ALA A 199 8.08 19.10 -6.23
CA ALA A 199 8.12 19.24 -4.77
C ALA A 199 6.73 19.56 -4.16
N ASP A 200 5.89 20.31 -4.89
CA ASP A 200 4.52 20.66 -4.45
C ASP A 200 3.59 19.44 -4.36
N THR A 201 3.99 18.30 -4.94
CA THR A 201 3.16 17.10 -5.02
C THR A 201 3.37 16.12 -3.88
N SER A 202 4.33 16.36 -2.98
CA SER A 202 4.73 15.40 -1.94
C SER A 202 3.56 14.90 -1.07
N GLU A 203 2.67 15.80 -0.65
CA GLU A 203 1.50 15.48 0.15
C GLU A 203 0.49 14.64 -0.63
N ILE A 204 0.09 15.08 -1.83
CA ILE A 204 -0.89 14.35 -2.64
C ILE A 204 -0.37 12.98 -3.09
N ARG A 205 0.94 12.85 -3.36
CA ARG A 205 1.58 11.55 -3.64
C ARG A 205 1.44 10.57 -2.48
N ASN A 206 1.53 11.07 -1.23
CA ASN A 206 1.31 10.26 -0.04
C ASN A 206 -0.15 9.81 0.06
N VAL A 207 -1.11 10.72 -0.17
CA VAL A 207 -2.55 10.40 -0.17
C VAL A 207 -2.89 9.35 -1.23
N VAL A 208 -2.38 9.48 -2.45
CA VAL A 208 -2.57 8.46 -3.51
C VAL A 208 -1.99 7.11 -3.11
N SER A 209 -0.83 7.08 -2.45
CA SER A 209 -0.23 5.83 -1.96
C SER A 209 -1.08 5.18 -0.87
N MET A 210 -1.61 5.96 0.08
CA MET A 210 -2.51 5.44 1.12
C MET A 210 -3.84 4.97 0.53
N TRP A 211 -4.40 5.71 -0.44
CA TRP A 211 -5.61 5.33 -1.15
C TRP A 211 -5.46 3.99 -1.88
N LEU A 212 -4.39 3.83 -2.66
CA LEU A 212 -4.12 2.60 -3.40
C LEU A 212 -3.91 1.43 -2.45
N ALA A 213 -3.18 1.61 -1.34
CA ALA A 213 -3.01 0.56 -0.35
C ALA A 213 -4.34 0.16 0.31
N LEU A 214 -5.09 1.16 0.81
CA LEU A 214 -6.37 0.96 1.52
C LEU A 214 -7.39 0.23 0.64
N THR A 215 -7.61 0.71 -0.58
CA THR A 215 -8.59 0.13 -1.51
C THR A 215 -8.17 -1.26 -2.00
N ARG A 216 -6.88 -1.48 -2.21
CA ARG A 216 -6.37 -2.77 -2.65
C ARG A 216 -6.34 -3.80 -1.52
N GLY A 217 -6.16 -3.38 -0.27
CA GLY A 217 -5.99 -4.25 0.89
C GLY A 217 -4.56 -4.81 1.05
N PHE A 218 -3.57 -4.33 0.29
CA PHE A 218 -2.15 -4.56 0.57
C PHE A 218 -1.27 -3.40 0.07
N TRP A 219 0.06 -3.41 0.27
CA TRP A 219 0.88 -2.30 -0.19
C TRP A 219 0.93 -2.22 -1.72
N CYS A 220 0.36 -1.14 -2.25
CA CYS A 220 0.38 -0.75 -3.64
C CYS A 220 0.59 0.77 -3.66
N SER A 221 1.62 1.24 -4.35
CA SER A 221 2.01 2.66 -4.35
C SER A 221 2.43 3.09 -5.77
N PRO A 222 2.23 4.36 -6.14
CA PRO A 222 2.77 4.91 -7.38
C PRO A 222 4.30 4.89 -7.39
N LEU A 223 4.87 4.60 -8.54
CA LEU A 223 6.32 4.61 -8.78
C LEU A 223 6.62 5.14 -10.17
N PHE A 224 7.91 5.35 -10.48
CA PHE A 224 8.37 5.92 -11.75
C PHE A 224 7.60 7.21 -12.09
N TRP A 225 7.59 8.16 -11.15
CA TRP A 225 6.98 9.46 -11.37
C TRP A 225 7.74 10.16 -12.50
N HIS A 226 7.06 10.63 -13.53
CA HIS A 226 7.71 11.13 -14.74
C HIS A 226 6.93 12.25 -15.44
N CYS A 227 7.65 13.07 -16.20
CA CYS A 227 7.07 14.06 -17.11
C CYS A 227 7.33 13.65 -18.56
N ARG A 228 6.28 13.58 -19.38
CA ARG A 228 6.40 13.53 -20.85
C ARG A 228 6.13 14.96 -21.35
N PRO A 229 7.01 15.65 -22.11
CA PRO A 229 8.10 15.20 -22.99
C PRO A 229 9.53 15.50 -22.49
N ASP A 230 9.69 16.14 -21.33
CA ASP A 230 10.96 16.73 -20.89
C ASP A 230 11.97 15.72 -20.32
N GLY A 231 11.61 14.44 -20.28
CA GLY A 231 12.51 13.34 -19.92
C GLY A 231 12.77 13.20 -18.41
N TRP A 232 12.14 14.03 -17.56
CA TRP A 232 12.26 13.91 -16.11
C TRP A 232 11.61 12.61 -15.61
N VAL A 233 12.37 11.82 -14.85
CA VAL A 233 11.88 10.62 -14.17
C VAL A 233 12.49 10.52 -12.79
N HIS A 234 11.64 10.29 -11.80
CA HIS A 234 12.02 10.03 -10.42
C HIS A 234 11.77 8.55 -10.08
N PHE A 235 12.88 7.87 -9.84
CA PHE A 235 12.95 6.49 -9.43
C PHE A 235 13.12 6.42 -7.92
N SER A 236 12.08 5.92 -7.26
CA SER A 236 12.09 5.62 -5.83
C SER A 236 11.52 4.23 -5.58
N VAL A 237 11.80 3.69 -4.41
CA VAL A 237 11.34 2.36 -4.00
C VAL A 237 10.26 2.52 -2.91
N PRO A 238 8.98 2.69 -3.29
CA PRO A 238 7.93 2.82 -2.30
C PRO A 238 7.62 1.48 -1.61
N ARG A 239 6.75 1.51 -0.60
CA ARG A 239 6.22 0.28 0.01
C ARG A 239 5.36 -0.46 -1.00
N LEU A 240 5.73 -1.71 -1.28
CA LEU A 240 5.09 -2.55 -2.27
C LEU A 240 5.01 -4.00 -1.79
N SER A 241 3.84 -4.60 -1.95
CA SER A 241 3.60 -6.00 -1.65
C SER A 241 3.73 -6.86 -2.89
N ARG A 242 4.34 -8.04 -2.72
CA ARG A 242 4.30 -9.09 -3.74
C ARG A 242 2.84 -9.46 -3.99
N TRP A 243 2.52 -9.76 -5.24
CA TRP A 243 1.18 -10.08 -5.65
C TRP A 243 0.61 -11.27 -4.87
N ARG A 244 -0.64 -11.10 -4.40
CA ARG A 244 -1.44 -12.13 -3.75
C ARG A 244 -2.92 -11.79 -3.81
N GLY A 245 -3.76 -12.82 -3.72
CA GLY A 245 -5.20 -12.63 -3.52
C GLY A 245 -5.46 -12.19 -2.08
N VAL A 246 -5.99 -10.98 -1.90
CA VAL A 246 -6.50 -10.49 -0.61
C VAL A 246 -7.88 -9.87 -0.86
N ARG A 247 -8.76 -9.94 0.14
CA ARG A 247 -10.04 -9.22 0.14
C ARG A 247 -9.82 -7.78 0.59
N SER A 248 -10.73 -6.91 0.18
CA SER A 248 -10.78 -5.50 0.58
C SER A 248 -12.24 -5.04 0.52
N TRP A 249 -12.58 -4.01 1.27
CA TRP A 249 -13.89 -3.37 1.24
C TRP A 249 -14.26 -2.76 -0.12
N PHE A 250 -13.27 -2.43 -0.96
CA PHE A 250 -13.46 -1.63 -2.17
C PHE A 250 -14.40 -2.32 -3.20
N PRO A 251 -15.52 -1.67 -3.58
CA PRO A 251 -16.49 -2.24 -4.49
C PRO A 251 -16.04 -2.09 -5.96
N TYR A 252 -15.14 -2.97 -6.39
CA TYR A 252 -14.45 -2.85 -7.68
C TYR A 252 -15.35 -2.94 -8.92
N GLU A 253 -16.61 -3.40 -8.83
CA GLU A 253 -17.56 -3.37 -9.96
C GLU A 253 -18.42 -2.08 -10.00
N GLU A 254 -18.42 -1.29 -8.92
CA GLU A 254 -19.25 -0.10 -8.75
C GLU A 254 -18.51 1.00 -7.97
N CYS A 255 -17.32 1.36 -8.46
CA CYS A 255 -16.36 2.19 -7.71
C CYS A 255 -16.82 3.62 -7.40
N GLY A 256 -17.86 4.13 -8.06
CA GLY A 256 -18.25 5.55 -8.02
C GLY A 256 -18.42 6.09 -6.60
N CYS A 257 -19.13 5.37 -5.73
CA CYS A 257 -19.31 5.78 -4.33
C CYS A 257 -17.98 5.80 -3.57
N ALA A 258 -17.09 4.84 -3.81
CA ALA A 258 -15.80 4.78 -3.12
C ALA A 258 -14.91 5.98 -3.50
N LEU A 259 -14.93 6.44 -4.76
CA LEU A 259 -14.11 7.58 -5.19
C LEU A 259 -14.45 8.87 -4.43
N ALA A 260 -15.70 9.02 -3.96
CA ALA A 260 -16.17 10.21 -3.25
C ALA A 260 -15.46 10.45 -1.90
N ILE A 261 -14.80 9.44 -1.31
CA ILE A 261 -14.14 9.57 0.00
C ILE A 261 -12.66 9.96 -0.11
N PHE A 262 -12.09 9.98 -1.31
CA PHE A 262 -10.71 10.39 -1.53
C PHE A 262 -10.41 11.82 -0.99
N PRO A 263 -11.26 12.83 -1.20
CA PRO A 263 -11.11 14.14 -0.55
C PRO A 263 -11.04 14.05 0.98
N GLU A 264 -11.91 13.24 1.61
CA GLU A 264 -11.95 13.10 3.07
C GLU A 264 -10.68 12.42 3.61
N LEU A 265 -10.16 11.41 2.89
CA LEU A 265 -8.87 10.82 3.20
C LEU A 265 -7.75 11.86 3.14
N SER A 266 -7.76 12.71 2.12
CA SER A 266 -6.79 13.80 1.99
C SER A 266 -6.87 14.78 3.17
N LYS A 267 -8.08 15.13 3.63
CA LYS A 267 -8.27 16.01 4.80
C LYS A 267 -7.77 15.37 6.09
N LEU A 268 -8.12 14.11 6.35
CA LEU A 268 -7.67 13.40 7.56
C LEU A 268 -6.14 13.24 7.60
N LEU A 269 -5.50 13.03 6.44
CA LEU A 269 -4.04 12.94 6.35
C LEU A 269 -3.33 14.31 6.47
N ALA A 270 -4.06 15.41 6.36
CA ALA A 270 -3.57 16.77 6.59
C ALA A 270 -3.86 17.28 8.02
N ASP A 271 -4.84 16.70 8.71
CA ASP A 271 -5.23 17.08 10.08
C ASP A 271 -4.17 16.61 11.11
N PRO A 272 -3.63 17.49 11.97
CA PRO A 272 -2.60 17.13 12.95
C PRO A 272 -3.01 16.06 13.98
N ILE A 273 -4.30 15.94 14.30
CA ILE A 273 -4.85 14.92 15.19
C ILE A 273 -4.93 13.58 14.46
N TRP A 274 -5.31 13.59 13.17
CA TRP A 274 -5.61 12.37 12.42
C TRP A 274 -4.47 11.83 11.57
N LYS A 275 -3.51 12.67 11.16
CA LYS A 275 -2.45 12.31 10.20
C LYS A 275 -1.72 11.04 10.59
N ASP A 276 -1.18 10.98 11.81
CA ASP A 276 -0.40 9.82 12.24
C ASP A 276 -1.29 8.62 12.62
N PRO A 277 -2.39 8.79 13.38
CA PRO A 277 -3.33 7.69 13.66
C PRO A 277 -3.90 7.04 12.40
N MET A 278 -4.32 7.82 11.40
CA MET A 278 -4.87 7.26 10.16
C MET A 278 -3.81 6.50 9.36
N ARG A 279 -2.59 7.04 9.26
CA ARG A 279 -1.47 6.34 8.60
C ARG A 279 -1.12 5.02 9.29
N LEU A 280 -1.10 5.01 10.62
CA LEU A 280 -0.84 3.80 11.40
C LEU A 280 -1.98 2.79 11.33
N ALA A 281 -3.24 3.25 11.32
CA ALA A 281 -4.40 2.39 11.17
C ALA A 281 -4.39 1.68 9.81
N ILE A 282 -4.15 2.41 8.72
CA ILE A 282 -3.98 1.82 7.38
C ILE A 282 -2.78 0.87 7.38
N TYR A 283 -1.65 1.26 7.97
CA TYR A 283 -0.47 0.40 8.06
C TYR A 283 -0.77 -0.96 8.71
N TRP A 284 -1.37 -0.96 9.89
CA TRP A 284 -1.73 -2.19 10.61
C TRP A 284 -2.83 -2.98 9.92
N TYR A 285 -3.82 -2.30 9.31
CA TYR A 285 -4.82 -2.94 8.45
C TYR A 285 -4.17 -3.74 7.33
N ILE A 286 -3.23 -3.15 6.60
CA ILE A 286 -2.54 -3.83 5.49
C ILE A 286 -1.78 -5.06 5.98
N HIS A 287 -0.96 -4.93 7.03
CA HIS A 287 -0.18 -6.06 7.55
C HIS A 287 -1.06 -7.20 8.08
N ALA A 288 -2.18 -6.87 8.73
CA ALA A 288 -3.15 -7.85 9.19
C ALA A 288 -3.92 -8.50 8.04
N ASN A 289 -4.29 -7.73 7.00
CA ASN A 289 -5.00 -8.24 5.84
C ASN A 289 -4.13 -9.16 4.96
N GLU A 290 -2.83 -8.88 4.89
CA GLU A 290 -1.82 -9.76 4.29
C GLU A 290 -1.56 -11.04 5.11
N ASN A 291 -2.02 -11.09 6.35
CA ASN A 291 -1.77 -12.18 7.29
C ASN A 291 -0.27 -12.47 7.50
N SER A 292 0.56 -11.42 7.51
CA SER A 292 2.02 -11.57 7.51
C SER A 292 2.59 -12.18 8.80
N ALA A 293 1.80 -12.20 9.89
CA ALA A 293 2.18 -12.75 11.19
C ALA A 293 1.21 -13.86 11.68
N GLY A 294 0.43 -14.46 10.78
CA GLY A 294 -0.63 -15.42 11.15
C GLY A 294 -1.85 -14.73 11.79
N ASP A 295 -2.87 -15.53 12.11
CA ASP A 295 -4.16 -15.00 12.54
C ASP A 295 -4.06 -14.27 13.89
N GLU A 296 -3.29 -14.81 14.82
CA GLU A 296 -3.02 -14.21 16.12
C GLU A 296 -2.33 -12.86 15.97
N GLY A 297 -1.24 -12.80 15.19
CA GLY A 297 -0.52 -11.56 14.92
C GLY A 297 -1.40 -10.52 14.23
N SER A 298 -2.26 -10.95 13.30
CA SER A 298 -3.24 -10.08 12.64
C SER A 298 -4.24 -9.49 13.64
N ILE A 299 -4.79 -10.30 14.55
CA ILE A 299 -5.71 -9.83 15.60
C ILE A 299 -5.01 -8.80 16.49
N MET A 300 -3.73 -9.00 16.85
CA MET A 300 -2.98 -8.01 17.65
C MET A 300 -2.82 -6.67 16.93
N LEU A 301 -2.46 -6.69 15.64
CA LEU A 301 -2.28 -5.48 14.83
C LEU A 301 -3.60 -4.72 14.69
N ILE A 302 -4.70 -5.42 14.42
CA ILE A 302 -6.02 -4.81 14.31
C ILE A 302 -6.45 -4.20 15.64
N GLN A 303 -6.25 -4.92 16.75
CA GLN A 303 -6.59 -4.42 18.07
C GLN A 303 -5.83 -3.13 18.41
N ALA A 304 -4.54 -3.05 18.06
CA ALA A 304 -3.75 -1.83 18.23
C ALA A 304 -4.32 -0.66 17.42
N ALA A 305 -4.73 -0.91 16.16
CA ALA A 305 -5.39 0.08 15.34
C ALA A 305 -6.72 0.56 15.95
N LEU A 306 -7.57 -0.37 16.37
CA LEU A 306 -8.88 -0.09 16.94
C LEU A 306 -8.78 0.74 18.23
N GLU A 307 -7.88 0.37 19.15
CA GLU A 307 -7.73 1.10 20.41
C GLU A 307 -7.14 2.50 20.20
N MET A 308 -6.20 2.65 19.27
CA MET A 308 -5.66 3.96 18.88
C MET A 308 -6.75 4.84 18.27
N LEU A 309 -7.51 4.33 17.30
CA LEU A 309 -8.62 5.06 16.69
C LEU A 309 -9.70 5.43 17.72
N ALA A 310 -9.98 4.55 18.68
CA ALA A 310 -10.90 4.85 19.77
C ALA A 310 -10.43 6.00 20.65
N TRP A 311 -9.14 6.04 21.00
CA TRP A 311 -8.57 7.17 21.74
C TRP A 311 -8.65 8.46 20.92
N THR A 312 -8.14 8.43 19.68
CA THR A 312 -8.11 9.61 18.80
C THR A 312 -9.51 10.16 18.59
N TYR A 313 -10.51 9.31 18.31
CA TYR A 313 -11.87 9.76 18.10
C TYR A 313 -12.55 10.26 19.38
N LEU A 314 -12.58 9.44 20.44
CA LEU A 314 -13.39 9.71 21.64
C LEU A 314 -12.77 10.76 22.56
N VAL A 315 -11.44 10.88 22.57
CA VAL A 315 -10.71 11.74 23.51
C VAL A 315 -10.17 12.99 22.82
N GLU A 316 -9.52 12.84 21.67
CA GLU A 316 -8.79 13.95 21.03
C GLU A 316 -9.67 14.73 20.05
N HIS A 317 -10.43 14.03 19.21
CA HIS A 317 -11.22 14.66 18.15
C HIS A 317 -12.59 15.12 18.65
N LYS A 318 -13.47 14.20 19.09
CA LYS A 318 -14.82 14.56 19.55
C LYS A 318 -14.87 15.03 21.01
N CYS A 319 -13.81 14.79 21.79
CA CYS A 319 -13.76 15.12 23.22
C CYS A 319 -14.95 14.57 24.04
N VAL A 320 -15.59 13.47 23.60
CA VAL A 320 -16.68 12.79 24.32
C VAL A 320 -16.21 12.35 25.71
N LEU A 321 -14.95 11.92 25.77
CA LEU A 321 -14.27 11.51 26.99
C LEU A 321 -13.06 12.42 27.23
N ASN A 322 -12.81 12.72 28.50
CA ASN A 322 -11.48 13.18 28.91
C ASN A 322 -10.66 11.99 29.41
N LYS A 323 -9.35 12.17 29.57
CA LYS A 323 -8.42 11.13 30.06
C LYS A 323 -8.94 10.40 31.32
N ARG A 324 -9.46 11.16 32.30
CA ARG A 324 -10.01 10.57 33.53
C ARG A 324 -11.22 9.66 33.29
N ARG A 325 -12.10 10.01 32.34
CA ARG A 325 -13.26 9.17 31.98
C ARG A 325 -12.83 7.97 31.14
N TRP A 326 -11.84 8.14 30.26
CA TRP A 326 -11.23 7.05 29.49
C TRP A 326 -10.60 5.98 30.39
N ASP A 327 -9.86 6.42 31.43
CA ASP A 327 -9.22 5.53 32.39
C ASP A 327 -10.23 4.77 33.27
N LYS A 328 -11.47 5.28 33.38
CA LYS A 328 -12.57 4.63 34.09
C LYS A 328 -13.36 3.63 33.24
N LEU A 329 -13.20 3.62 31.91
CA LEU A 329 -13.81 2.58 31.09
C LEU A 329 -13.08 1.26 31.36
N ASN A 330 -13.86 0.23 31.71
CA ASN A 330 -13.34 -1.07 32.13
C ASN A 330 -12.77 -1.87 30.94
N GLY A 331 -11.55 -1.54 30.54
CA GLY A 331 -10.78 -2.29 29.55
C GLY A 331 -11.10 -1.98 28.09
N ALA A 332 -10.43 -2.70 27.18
CA ALA A 332 -10.47 -2.44 25.75
C ALA A 332 -11.88 -2.66 25.15
N ALA A 333 -12.60 -3.71 25.56
CA ALA A 333 -13.94 -4.02 25.04
C ALA A 333 -14.90 -2.83 25.22
N ALA A 334 -15.01 -2.29 26.44
CA ALA A 334 -15.89 -1.15 26.74
C ALA A 334 -15.52 0.12 25.94
N ARG A 335 -14.23 0.34 25.69
CA ARG A 335 -13.74 1.48 24.89
C ARG A 335 -14.11 1.33 23.42
N LEU A 336 -13.97 0.13 22.87
CA LEU A 336 -14.30 -0.16 21.48
C LEU A 336 -15.81 -0.17 21.26
N GLU A 337 -16.60 -0.78 22.15
CA GLU A 337 -18.07 -0.70 22.09
C GLU A 337 -18.55 0.76 22.14
N LYS A 338 -17.94 1.59 23.00
CA LYS A 338 -18.25 3.02 23.04
C LYS A 338 -17.93 3.71 21.72
N LEU A 339 -16.80 3.38 21.08
CA LEU A 339 -16.48 3.90 19.74
C LEU A 339 -17.53 3.47 18.71
N LEU A 340 -17.88 2.18 18.66
CA LEU A 340 -18.86 1.65 17.71
C LEU A 340 -20.22 2.34 17.87
N ILE A 341 -20.69 2.51 19.11
CA ILE A 341 -21.94 3.22 19.40
C ILE A 341 -21.89 4.69 18.93
N GLU A 342 -20.78 5.40 19.17
CA GLU A 342 -20.62 6.80 18.75
C GLU A 342 -20.45 6.97 17.23
N LEU A 343 -20.11 5.89 16.52
CA LEU A 343 -20.07 5.82 15.06
C LEU A 343 -21.33 5.18 14.47
N GLU A 344 -22.33 4.86 15.30
CA GLU A 344 -23.58 4.20 14.88
C GLU A 344 -23.37 2.83 14.21
N ILE A 345 -22.28 2.14 14.54
CA ILE A 345 -21.95 0.80 14.06
C ILE A 345 -22.61 -0.25 14.98
N PRO A 346 -23.36 -1.23 14.43
CA PRO A 346 -23.94 -2.31 15.21
C PRO A 346 -22.89 -3.10 16.01
N ILE A 347 -23.21 -3.36 17.28
CA ILE A 347 -22.35 -4.11 18.20
C ILE A 347 -22.76 -5.58 18.35
N ASP A 348 -23.90 -5.96 17.79
CA ASP A 348 -24.41 -7.33 17.90
C ASP A 348 -23.41 -8.33 17.31
N PHE A 349 -23.35 -9.51 17.90
CA PHE A 349 -22.49 -10.59 17.42
C PHE A 349 -23.12 -11.21 16.16
N PRO A 350 -22.42 -11.24 15.01
CA PRO A 350 -22.89 -11.92 13.79
C PRO A 350 -22.71 -13.44 13.88
N SER A 351 -23.61 -14.11 14.62
CA SER A 351 -23.42 -15.53 14.98
C SER A 351 -23.67 -16.49 13.83
N ALA A 352 -24.48 -16.09 12.84
CA ALA A 352 -24.73 -16.88 11.64
C ALA A 352 -23.50 -16.90 10.71
N GLU A 353 -22.76 -15.80 10.64
CA GLU A 353 -21.59 -15.64 9.77
C GLU A 353 -20.28 -16.08 10.45
N CYS A 354 -20.24 -16.05 11.79
CA CYS A 354 -19.09 -16.46 12.61
C CYS A 354 -19.46 -17.60 13.59
N PRO A 355 -19.93 -18.76 13.10
CA PRO A 355 -20.47 -19.82 13.95
C PRO A 355 -19.41 -20.48 14.85
N SER A 356 -18.18 -20.65 14.36
CA SER A 356 -17.11 -21.29 15.15
C SER A 356 -16.63 -20.38 16.29
N LEU A 357 -16.56 -19.08 16.03
CA LEU A 357 -16.23 -18.07 17.01
C LEU A 357 -17.34 -17.94 18.06
N HIS A 358 -18.59 -18.03 17.62
CA HIS A 358 -19.75 -18.02 18.51
C HIS A 358 -19.74 -19.23 19.44
N GLU A 359 -19.59 -20.45 18.90
CA GLU A 359 -19.50 -21.68 19.69
C GLU A 359 -18.34 -21.64 20.70
N TRP A 360 -17.19 -21.12 20.30
CA TRP A 360 -16.05 -20.93 21.20
C TRP A 360 -16.36 -19.94 22.33
N SER A 361 -17.03 -18.83 22.01
CA SER A 361 -17.44 -17.80 22.96
C SER A 361 -18.39 -18.36 24.01
N GLU A 362 -19.43 -19.10 23.59
CA GLU A 362 -20.39 -19.75 24.50
C GLU A 362 -19.69 -20.78 25.40
N SER A 363 -18.85 -21.63 24.82
CA SER A 363 -18.14 -22.69 25.56
C SER A 363 -17.18 -22.16 26.63
N ASN A 364 -16.74 -20.91 26.49
CA ASN A 364 -15.82 -20.25 27.43
C ASN A 364 -16.51 -19.19 28.31
N GLY A 365 -17.85 -19.09 28.27
CA GLY A 365 -18.62 -18.11 29.03
C GLY A 365 -18.23 -16.66 28.70
N LYS A 366 -17.93 -16.39 27.43
CA LYS A 366 -17.57 -15.07 26.90
C LYS A 366 -18.73 -14.47 26.13
N ASP A 367 -19.88 -14.38 26.78
CA ASP A 367 -21.08 -13.77 26.20
C ASP A 367 -20.87 -12.26 26.00
N GLY A 368 -21.29 -11.72 24.85
CA GLY A 368 -21.22 -10.28 24.57
C GLY A 368 -21.24 -9.93 23.09
N SER A 369 -20.85 -8.68 22.79
CA SER A 369 -20.69 -8.16 21.43
C SER A 369 -19.60 -8.90 20.65
N GLY A 370 -19.64 -8.88 19.32
CA GLY A 370 -18.57 -9.44 18.49
C GLY A 370 -17.19 -8.86 18.85
N ILE A 371 -17.12 -7.56 19.15
CA ILE A 371 -15.87 -6.90 19.56
C ILE A 371 -15.38 -7.34 20.95
N SER A 372 -16.28 -7.59 21.90
CA SER A 372 -15.92 -8.10 23.23
C SER A 372 -15.29 -9.49 23.16
N VAL A 373 -15.78 -10.36 22.27
CA VAL A 373 -15.23 -11.70 22.05
C VAL A 373 -13.84 -11.63 21.42
N ILE A 374 -13.64 -10.75 20.42
CA ILE A 374 -12.31 -10.49 19.84
C ILE A 374 -11.32 -10.02 20.93
N VAL A 375 -11.74 -9.10 21.80
CA VAL A 375 -10.92 -8.63 22.92
C VAL A 375 -10.60 -9.76 23.90
N ALA A 376 -11.55 -10.67 24.17
CA ALA A 376 -11.32 -11.83 25.02
C ALA A 376 -10.25 -12.75 24.44
N ILE A 377 -10.31 -13.04 23.13
CA ILE A 377 -9.27 -13.81 22.42
C ILE A 377 -7.92 -13.09 22.53
N ARG A 378 -7.88 -11.78 22.29
CA ARG A 378 -6.65 -10.99 22.42
C ARG A 378 -6.06 -11.09 23.81
N ASN A 379 -6.87 -10.93 24.85
CA ASN A 379 -6.42 -10.97 26.22
C ASN A 379 -5.87 -12.35 26.61
N ALA A 380 -6.47 -13.42 26.09
CA ALA A 380 -5.95 -14.77 26.28
C ALA A 380 -4.52 -14.92 25.74
N PHE A 381 -4.23 -14.35 24.55
CA PHE A 381 -2.88 -14.39 23.96
C PHE A 381 -1.86 -13.46 24.66
N VAL A 382 -2.27 -12.28 25.11
CA VAL A 382 -1.36 -11.25 25.64
C VAL A 382 -1.09 -11.40 27.14
N HIS A 383 -2.01 -11.98 27.91
CA HIS A 383 -1.90 -12.12 29.36
C HIS A 383 -1.95 -13.60 29.78
N PRO A 384 -0.91 -14.40 29.51
CA PRO A 384 -0.91 -15.84 29.76
C PRO A 384 -0.69 -16.17 31.25
N GLU A 385 -1.63 -15.81 32.12
CA GLU A 385 -1.79 -16.49 33.41
C GLU A 385 -2.50 -17.83 33.15
N GLY A 386 -2.17 -18.91 33.88
CA GLY A 386 -2.44 -20.31 33.49
C GLY A 386 -3.74 -20.59 32.70
N SER A 387 -4.89 -20.16 33.21
CA SER A 387 -6.19 -20.33 32.55
C SER A 387 -6.34 -19.59 31.21
N ASN A 388 -5.70 -18.43 31.06
CA ASN A 388 -5.70 -17.66 29.81
C ASN A 388 -4.84 -18.32 28.73
N LEU A 389 -3.73 -18.97 29.11
CA LEU A 389 -2.91 -19.71 28.16
C LEU A 389 -3.64 -20.95 27.64
N GLU A 390 -4.30 -21.70 28.52
CA GLU A 390 -5.16 -22.83 28.11
C GLU A 390 -6.27 -22.38 27.16
N MET A 391 -6.94 -21.26 27.48
CA MET A 391 -7.96 -20.65 26.62
C MET A 391 -7.39 -20.24 25.25
N ALA A 392 -6.22 -19.60 25.21
CA ALA A 392 -5.57 -19.16 23.98
C ALA A 392 -5.16 -20.33 23.07
N LEU A 393 -4.62 -21.40 23.65
CA LEU A 393 -4.27 -22.63 22.94
C LEU A 393 -5.53 -23.40 22.49
N GLY A 394 -6.63 -23.26 23.24
CA GLY A 394 -7.92 -23.89 22.97
C GLY A 394 -8.76 -23.22 21.89
N VAL A 395 -8.38 -22.03 21.37
CA VAL A 395 -9.13 -21.38 20.28
C VAL A 395 -8.96 -22.20 18.99
N PRO A 396 -10.04 -22.75 18.40
CA PRO A 396 -9.95 -23.51 17.15
C PRO A 396 -9.49 -22.63 15.98
N SER A 397 -8.80 -23.22 14.99
CA SER A 397 -8.32 -22.47 13.82
C SER A 397 -9.43 -21.78 13.03
N CYS A 398 -10.62 -22.40 12.93
CA CYS A 398 -11.78 -21.78 12.29
C CYS A 398 -12.24 -20.53 13.06
N ALA A 399 -12.34 -20.60 14.40
CA ALA A 399 -12.67 -19.46 15.24
C ALA A 399 -11.63 -18.34 15.14
N LYS A 400 -10.33 -18.66 15.03
CA LYS A 400 -9.27 -17.64 14.79
C LYS A 400 -9.44 -16.94 13.44
N MET A 401 -9.74 -17.69 12.39
CA MET A 401 -9.97 -17.15 11.05
C MET A 401 -11.21 -16.24 11.02
N GLU A 402 -12.31 -16.66 11.66
CA GLU A 402 -13.53 -15.87 11.83
C GLU A 402 -13.26 -14.61 12.67
N ALA A 403 -12.55 -14.73 13.80
CA ALA A 403 -12.16 -13.60 14.64
C ALA A 403 -11.32 -12.58 13.87
N ARG A 404 -10.32 -13.03 13.10
CA ARG A 404 -9.52 -12.16 12.22
C ARG A 404 -10.38 -11.46 11.19
N THR A 405 -11.29 -12.19 10.54
CA THR A 405 -12.16 -11.66 9.48
C THR A 405 -13.11 -10.60 10.03
N LEU A 406 -13.74 -10.88 11.18
CA LEU A 406 -14.60 -9.93 11.88
C LEU A 406 -13.82 -8.72 12.40
N SER A 407 -12.60 -8.92 12.91
CA SER A 407 -11.73 -7.82 13.34
C SER A 407 -11.37 -6.89 12.17
N LEU A 408 -11.00 -7.45 11.01
CA LEU A 408 -10.71 -6.68 9.79
C LEU A 408 -11.94 -5.90 9.34
N LEU A 409 -13.13 -6.52 9.38
CA LEU A 409 -14.38 -5.85 9.05
C LEU A 409 -14.64 -4.66 9.99
N TYR A 410 -14.52 -4.83 11.30
CA TYR A 410 -14.69 -3.69 12.24
C TYR A 410 -13.72 -2.55 11.94
N LEU A 411 -12.44 -2.86 11.68
CA LEU A 411 -11.44 -1.84 11.35
C LEU A 411 -11.78 -1.12 10.04
N GLU A 412 -12.18 -1.86 9.00
CA GLU A 412 -12.63 -1.25 7.73
C GLU A 412 -13.84 -0.36 7.93
N ILE A 413 -14.88 -0.82 8.63
CA ILE A 413 -16.10 -0.04 8.86
C ILE A 413 -15.79 1.23 9.65
N ILE A 414 -14.92 1.16 10.67
CA ILE A 414 -14.51 2.35 11.42
C ILE A 414 -13.77 3.32 10.50
N ILE A 415 -12.79 2.87 9.71
CA ILE A 415 -12.08 3.75 8.77
C ILE A 415 -13.06 4.38 7.77
N LEU A 416 -13.98 3.59 7.23
CA LEU A 416 -14.99 4.06 6.29
C LEU A 416 -15.97 5.05 6.93
N SER A 417 -16.36 4.84 8.18
CA SER A 417 -17.22 5.77 8.92
C SER A 417 -16.52 7.10 9.20
N LEU A 418 -15.22 7.06 9.52
CA LEU A 418 -14.40 8.27 9.68
C LEU A 418 -14.21 9.04 8.37
N LEU A 419 -14.28 8.34 7.23
CA LEU A 419 -14.25 8.90 5.88
C LEU A 419 -15.64 9.26 5.34
N GLU A 420 -16.68 9.19 6.19
CA GLU A 420 -18.08 9.48 5.86
C GLU A 420 -18.61 8.65 4.68
N TYR A 421 -18.10 7.43 4.50
CA TYR A 421 -18.52 6.53 3.44
C TYR A 421 -19.89 5.90 3.75
N ASP A 422 -20.86 6.08 2.86
CA ASP A 422 -22.21 5.51 2.98
C ASP A 422 -22.60 4.53 1.86
N GLY A 423 -21.65 4.21 0.98
CA GLY A 423 -21.85 3.35 -0.18
C GLY A 423 -21.68 1.85 0.09
N PRO A 424 -21.85 1.03 -0.96
CA PRO A 424 -21.83 -0.42 -0.81
C PRO A 424 -20.43 -0.99 -0.61
N ILE A 425 -20.32 -2.05 0.19
CA ILE A 425 -19.10 -2.85 0.31
C ILE A 425 -19.38 -4.31 -0.08
N TYR A 426 -18.31 -5.06 -0.35
CA TYR A 426 -18.38 -6.51 -0.43
C TYR A 426 -18.01 -7.08 0.95
N SER A 427 -19.00 -7.71 1.60
CA SER A 427 -18.85 -8.25 2.95
C SER A 427 -17.70 -9.24 3.03
N ARG A 428 -16.86 -9.10 4.06
CA ARG A 428 -15.79 -10.04 4.37
C ARG A 428 -16.31 -11.36 4.94
N LEU A 429 -17.46 -11.30 5.59
CA LEU A 429 -18.07 -12.41 6.33
C LEU A 429 -18.79 -13.40 5.41
N GLN A 430 -19.10 -12.99 4.19
CA GLN A 430 -19.80 -13.81 3.21
C GLN A 430 -18.83 -14.25 2.08
N ASN A 431 -19.13 -15.39 1.47
CA ASN A 431 -18.39 -15.92 0.33
C ASN A 431 -19.34 -15.99 -0.87
N GLY A 432 -18.95 -15.41 -1.99
CA GLY A 432 -19.78 -15.41 -3.18
C GLY A 432 -19.27 -14.47 -4.27
N HIS A 433 -20.05 -14.38 -5.34
CA HIS A 433 -19.88 -13.36 -6.36
C HIS A 433 -20.13 -11.96 -5.75
N PRO A 434 -19.52 -10.87 -6.23
CA PRO A 434 -19.78 -9.50 -5.75
C PRO A 434 -21.25 -9.18 -5.50
N SER A 435 -22.13 -9.55 -6.44
CA SER A 435 -23.58 -9.36 -6.34
C SER A 435 -24.26 -10.09 -5.18
N GLU A 436 -23.67 -11.17 -4.66
CA GLU A 436 -24.20 -11.99 -3.57
C GLU A 436 -23.72 -11.49 -2.20
N VAL A 437 -22.51 -10.93 -2.15
CA VAL A 437 -21.87 -10.45 -0.91
C VAL A 437 -21.95 -8.93 -0.73
N ARG A 438 -22.63 -8.25 -1.65
CA ARG A 438 -22.82 -6.80 -1.63
C ARG A 438 -23.77 -6.41 -0.52
N VAL A 439 -23.33 -5.53 0.37
CA VAL A 439 -24.16 -4.88 1.38
C VAL A 439 -24.21 -3.39 1.10
N GLU A 440 -25.38 -2.76 1.29
CA GLU A 440 -25.60 -1.36 0.89
C GLU A 440 -24.78 -0.36 1.71
N LYS A 441 -24.45 -0.69 2.96
CA LYS A 441 -23.65 0.18 3.84
C LYS A 441 -22.62 -0.63 4.61
N PRO A 442 -21.47 -0.02 4.98
CA PRO A 442 -20.40 -0.74 5.66
C PRO A 442 -20.83 -1.38 6.98
N TRP A 443 -21.64 -0.67 7.77
CA TRP A 443 -22.06 -1.10 9.10
C TRP A 443 -23.25 -2.07 9.11
N VAL A 444 -23.78 -2.45 7.95
CA VAL A 444 -24.78 -3.52 7.88
C VAL A 444 -24.05 -4.84 7.96
N VAL A 445 -23.93 -5.36 9.19
CA VAL A 445 -23.50 -6.72 9.46
C VAL A 445 -24.70 -7.63 9.18
N ALA A 446 -24.96 -7.88 7.89
CA ALA A 446 -26.10 -8.69 7.44
C ALA A 446 -25.80 -10.18 7.44
#